data_AF-A0A6J6ZAN0-F1
#
_entry.id   AF-A0A6J6ZAN0-F1
#
_cell.length_a   1.000
_cell.length_b   1.000
_cell.length_c   1.000
_cell.angle_alpha   90.00
_cell.angle_beta   90.00
_cell.angle_gamma   90.00
#
_symmetry.space_group_name_H-M   'P 1'
#
loop_
_entity.id
_entity.type
_entity.pdbx_description
1 polymer ?
#
loop_
_entity_poly.entity_id
_entity_poly.type
_entity_poly.pdbx_seq_one_letter_code
_entity_poly.pdbx_strand_id
1 'polypeptide(L)' 'MIFAVGFIQARKKFCLAYGLAGTFNFGKLGSITKVQSEQDKKADRKTAINIFAQSALLAGAITLVFFALPL' A
#
# COMPACT_ATOMS: atom_id res chain seq x y z
N MET A 1 0.13 -8.92 8.33
CA MET A 1 0.51 -8.08 7.17
C MET A 1 -0.66 -7.78 6.22
N ILE A 2 -1.36 -8.79 5.68
CA ILE A 2 -2.44 -8.59 4.69
C ILE A 2 -3.52 -7.60 5.20
N PHE A 3 -4.01 -7.81 6.42
CA PHE A 3 -4.96 -6.89 7.06
C PHE A 3 -4.45 -5.44 7.12
N ALA A 4 -3.25 -5.23 7.68
CA ALA A 4 -2.68 -3.88 7.84
C ALA A 4 -2.49 -3.18 6.49
N VAL A 5 -1.99 -3.90 5.49
CA VAL A 5 -1.84 -3.39 4.12
C VAL A 5 -3.18 -3.01 3.52
N GLY A 6 -4.19 -3.86 3.61
CA GLY A 6 -5.55 -3.58 3.11
C GLY A 6 -6.19 -2.38 3.82
N PHE A 7 -6.07 -2.33 5.16
CA PHE A 7 -6.59 -1.24 5.98
C PHE A 7 -5.98 0.12 5.60
N ILE A 8 -4.64 0.20 5.53
CA ILE A 8 -3.95 1.45 5.19
C ILE A 8 -4.23 1.87 3.74
N GLN A 9 -4.20 0.93 2.78
CA GLN A 9 -4.53 1.22 1.38
C GLN A 9 -5.95 1.78 1.21
N ALA A 10 -6.95 1.19 1.87
CA ALA A 10 -8.33 1.64 1.83
C ALA A 10 -8.48 3.07 2.39
N ARG A 11 -7.82 3.37 3.52
CA ARG A 11 -7.82 4.72 4.12
C ARG A 11 -7.13 5.76 3.24
N LYS A 12 -6.11 5.36 2.48
CA LYS A 12 -5.40 6.23 1.53
C LYS A 12 -6.05 6.30 0.15
N LYS A 13 -7.08 5.48 -0.12
CA LYS A 13 -7.70 5.31 -1.45
C LYS A 13 -6.66 5.02 -2.54
N PHE A 14 -5.62 4.25 -2.19
CA PHE A 14 -4.46 4.04 -3.03
C PHE A 14 -4.08 2.56 -3.02
N CYS A 15 -3.84 1.99 -4.21
CA CYS A 15 -3.38 0.63 -4.33
C CYS A 15 -1.85 0.57 -4.35
N LEU A 16 -1.26 -0.11 -3.38
CA LEU A 16 0.19 -0.26 -3.26
C LEU A 16 0.79 -0.95 -4.49
N ALA A 17 0.13 -2.00 -5.00
CA ALA A 17 0.64 -2.77 -6.13
C ALA A 17 0.74 -1.92 -7.40
N TYR A 18 -0.30 -1.13 -7.69
CA TYR A 18 -0.32 -0.20 -8.83
C TYR A 18 0.74 0.91 -8.67
N GLY A 19 0.89 1.46 -7.47
CA GLY A 19 1.91 2.47 -7.19
C GLY A 19 3.35 1.96 -7.33
N LEU A 20 3.63 0.70 -6.97
CA LEU A 20 4.93 0.08 -7.20
C LEU A 20 5.16 -0.26 -8.67
N ALA A 21 4.13 -0.78 -9.35
CA ALA A 21 4.21 -1.14 -10.77
C ALA A 21 4.28 0.09 -11.70
N GLY A 22 3.91 1.28 -11.21
CA GLY A 22 3.81 2.49 -12.04
C GLY A 22 2.70 2.36 -13.08
N THR A 23 1.57 1.79 -12.67
CA THR A 23 0.42 1.52 -13.54
C THR A 23 -0.88 1.95 -12.86
N PHE A 24 -1.96 2.08 -13.63
CA PHE A 24 -3.30 2.37 -13.13
C PHE A 24 -4.34 1.58 -13.92
N ASN A 25 -5.53 1.39 -13.32
CA ASN A 25 -6.64 0.64 -13.89
C ASN A 25 -7.93 1.48 -13.81
N PHE A 26 -7.90 2.65 -14.47
CA PHE A 26 -9.03 3.58 -14.53
C PHE A 26 -9.93 3.37 -15.76
N GLY A 27 -9.54 2.49 -16.68
CA GLY A 27 -10.35 2.14 -17.85
C GLY A 27 -11.35 1.03 -17.53
N LYS A 28 -11.55 0.10 -18.47
CA LYS A 28 -12.36 -1.10 -18.21
C LYS A 28 -11.64 -1.96 -17.17
N LEU A 29 -12.41 -2.69 -16.36
CA LEU A 29 -11.83 -3.62 -15.40
C LEU A 29 -10.81 -4.55 -16.11
N GLY A 30 -9.56 -4.52 -15.65
CA GLY A 30 -8.46 -5.29 -16.25
C GLY A 30 -7.63 -4.54 -17.30
N SER A 31 -8.02 -3.32 -17.71
CA SER A 31 -7.17 -2.47 -18.56
C SER A 31 -6.12 -1.79 -17.69
N ILE A 32 -4.93 -2.37 -17.65
CA ILE A 32 -3.77 -1.80 -16.95
C ILE A 32 -3.01 -0.88 -17.92
N THR A 33 -2.88 0.39 -17.54
CA THR A 33 -2.15 1.41 -18.31
C THR A 33 -0.93 1.87 -17.54
N LYS A 34 0.18 2.12 -18.22
CA LYS A 34 1.40 2.66 -17.60
C LYS A 34 1.24 4.15 -17.32
N VAL A 35 1.70 4.58 -16.15
CA VAL A 35 1.94 5.99 -15.86
C VAL A 35 3.04 6.47 -16.80
N GLN A 36 2.87 7.62 -17.45
CA GLN A 36 3.84 8.12 -18.44
C GLN A 36 4.86 9.06 -17.79
N SER A 37 4.39 9.93 -16.90
CA SER A 37 5.22 10.87 -16.16
C SER A 37 6.14 10.16 -15.17
N GLU A 38 7.45 10.41 -15.27
CA GLU A 38 8.43 9.93 -14.28
C GLU A 38 8.22 10.56 -12.89
N GLN A 39 7.71 11.80 -12.86
CA GLN A 39 7.40 12.50 -11.61
C GLN A 39 6.26 11.80 -10.87
N ASP A 40 5.21 11.41 -11.60
CA ASP A 40 4.06 10.70 -11.04
C ASP A 40 4.46 9.30 -10.58
N LYS A 41 5.25 8.55 -11.38
CA LYS A 41 5.79 7.25 -10.95
C LYS A 41 6.60 7.35 -9.66
N LYS A 42 7.38 8.41 -9.49
CA LYS A 42 8.20 8.61 -8.28
C LYS A 42 7.33 8.95 -7.07
N ALA A 43 6.31 9.78 -7.27
CA ALA A 43 5.33 10.10 -6.23
C ALA A 43 4.52 8.86 -5.81
N ASP A 44 4.09 8.05 -6.77
CA ASP A 44 3.37 6.79 -6.55
C ASP A 44 4.22 5.78 -5.78
N ARG A 45 5.49 5.58 -6.19
CA ARG A 45 6.42 4.70 -5.47
C ARG A 45 6.67 5.19 -4.04
N LYS A 46 6.83 6.50 -3.83
CA LYS A 46 6.97 7.08 -2.49
C LYS A 46 5.74 6.80 -1.63
N THR A 47 4.54 6.98 -2.20
CA THR A 47 3.28 6.67 -1.51
C THR A 47 3.18 5.18 -1.19
N ALA A 48 3.52 4.31 -2.13
CA ALA A 48 3.50 2.86 -1.93
C ALA A 48 4.48 2.40 -0.82
N ILE A 49 5.70 2.92 -0.81
CA ILE A 49 6.69 2.65 0.24
C ILE A 49 6.19 3.15 1.61
N ASN A 50 5.61 4.35 1.66
CA ASN A 50 5.02 4.90 2.88
C ASN A 50 3.88 4.02 3.42
N ILE A 51 3.00 3.53 2.53
CA ILE A 51 1.92 2.60 2.90
C ILE A 51 2.52 1.29 3.43
N PHE A 52 3.54 0.75 2.78
CA PHE A 52 4.19 -0.49 3.21
C PHE A 52 4.81 -0.33 4.60
N ALA A 53 5.55 0.75 4.84
CA ALA A 53 6.17 1.05 6.13
C ALA A 53 5.13 1.21 7.25
N GLN A 54 4.05 1.99 7.01
CA GLN A 54 2.95 2.14 7.96
C GLN A 54 2.27 0.80 8.26
N SER A 55 2.11 -0.04 7.24
CA SER A 55 1.49 -1.37 7.40
C SER A 55 2.38 -2.32 8.19
N ALA A 56 3.70 -2.29 7.96
CA ALA A 56 4.68 -3.06 8.71
C ALA A 56 4.73 -2.64 10.18
N LEU A 57 4.73 -1.33 10.45
CA LEU A 57 4.66 -0.79 11.81
C LEU A 57 3.36 -1.21 12.52
N LEU A 58 2.21 -1.07 11.87
CA LEU A 58 0.92 -1.48 12.45
C LEU A 58 0.88 -2.98 12.73
N ALA A 59 1.33 -3.81 11.78
CA ALA A 59 1.37 -5.26 11.97
C ALA A 59 2.34 -5.65 13.11
N GLY A 60 3.50 -5.02 13.17
CA GLY A 60 4.48 -5.22 14.24
C GLY A 60 3.91 -4.82 15.60
N ALA A 61 3.25 -3.66 15.69
CA ALA A 61 2.61 -3.18 16.92
C ALA A 61 1.51 -4.14 17.40
N ILE A 62 0.62 -4.60 16.50
CA ILE A 62 -0.39 -5.60 16.84
C ILE A 62 0.28 -6.89 17.34
N THR A 63 1.30 -7.37 16.64
CA THR A 63 2.04 -8.59 17.04
C THR A 63 2.65 -8.45 18.44
N LEU A 64 3.31 -7.31 18.71
CA LEU A 64 3.91 -7.02 20.01
C LEU A 64 2.87 -6.97 21.13
N VAL A 65 1.71 -6.36 20.88
CA VAL A 65 0.61 -6.31 21.85
C VAL A 65 0.13 -7.71 22.20
N PHE A 66 -0.14 -8.55 21.21
CA PHE A 66 -0.59 -9.93 21.45
C PHE A 66 0.49 -10.81 22.09
N PHE A 67 1.76 -10.59 21.76
CA PHE A 67 2.86 -11.30 22.38
C PHE A 67 3.05 -10.93 23.86
N ALA A 68 2.86 -9.66 24.21
CA ALA A 68 3.03 -9.17 25.58
C ALA A 68 1.81 -9.37 26.48
N LEU A 69 0.62 -9.59 25.92
CA LEU A 69 -0.60 -9.86 26.67
C LEU A 69 -0.54 -11.27 27.28
N PRO A 70 -0.75 -11.42 28.61
CA PRO A 70 -0.96 -12.72 29.22
C PRO A 70 -2.38 -13.19 28.92
N LEU A 71 -2.56 -13.83 27.76
CA LEU A 71 -3.82 -14.45 27.34
C LEU A 71 -3.95 -15.88 27.89
#